data_AF-A8ZP64-F1
#
_entry.id   AF-A8ZP64-F1
#
_cell.length_a   1.000
_cell.length_b   1.000
_cell.length_c   1.000
_cell.angle_alpha   90.00
_cell.angle_beta   90.00
_cell.angle_gamma   90.00
#
_symmetry.space_group_name_H-M   'P 1'
#
loop_
_entity.id
_entity.type
_entity.pdbx_description
1 polymer ?
#
loop_
_entity_poly.entity_id
_entity_poly.type
_entity_poly.pdbx_seq_one_letter_code
_entity_poly.pdbx_strand_id
1 'polypeptide(L)'
;MNTVLETPTTVNELEKWIDAQVTDPLHPEMVMVELQIEQYPGVREGGDLFEVFAPVICKPGLLRPRLEAWVKATYGNDHWLANWRTVPSTRQIDAENDYEDEF
;
A
#
# COMPACT_ATOMS: atom_id res chain seq x y z
N MET A 1 7.15 -3.05 18.23
CA MET A 1 7.93 -3.73 17.19
C MET A 1 6.98 -4.01 16.05
N ASN A 2 7.08 -3.28 14.94
CA ASN A 2 6.31 -3.58 13.73
C ASN A 2 7.25 -4.31 12.79
N THR A 3 6.95 -5.57 12.53
CA THR A 3 7.72 -6.43 11.63
C THR A 3 7.26 -6.12 10.21
N VAL A 4 8.11 -5.47 9.42
CA VAL A 4 7.94 -5.41 7.97
C VAL A 4 8.47 -6.73 7.44
N LEU A 5 7.58 -7.57 6.93
CA LEU A 5 7.92 -8.86 6.32
C LEU A 5 8.60 -8.59 4.98
N GLU A 6 9.69 -9.30 4.69
CA GLU A 6 10.51 -9.13 3.47
C GLU A 6 9.61 -9.01 2.24
N THR A 7 9.78 -7.92 1.49
CA THR A 7 8.88 -7.55 0.41
C THR A 7 8.86 -8.65 -0.66
N PRO A 8 7.70 -9.21 -1.01
CA PRO A 8 7.56 -10.12 -2.14
C PRO A 8 8.08 -9.48 -3.42
N THR A 9 8.78 -10.27 -4.25
CA THR A 9 9.53 -9.81 -5.42
C THR A 9 8.65 -9.32 -6.57
N THR A 10 7.37 -9.70 -6.59
CA THR A 10 6.40 -9.30 -7.63
C THR A 10 5.02 -8.95 -7.03
N VAL A 11 4.26 -8.08 -7.71
CA VAL A 11 2.91 -7.64 -7.28
C VAL A 11 1.99 -8.84 -7.00
N ASN A 12 2.04 -9.88 -7.84
CA ASN A 12 1.23 -11.09 -7.67
C ASN A 12 1.59 -11.90 -6.42
N GLU A 13 2.87 -11.91 -6.01
CA GLU A 13 3.29 -12.58 -4.77
C GLU A 13 2.83 -11.79 -3.55
N LEU A 14 2.87 -10.45 -3.64
CA LEU A 14 2.35 -9.58 -2.59
C LEU A 14 0.84 -9.71 -2.41
N GLU A 15 0.09 -9.72 -3.51
CA GLU A 15 -1.36 -9.91 -3.47
C GLU A 15 -1.74 -11.24 -2.80
N LYS A 16 -1.13 -12.36 -3.24
CA LYS A 16 -1.37 -13.68 -2.64
C LYS A 16 -1.04 -13.73 -1.16
N TRP A 17 0.02 -13.03 -0.75
CA TRP A 17 0.43 -12.98 0.64
C TRP A 17 -0.53 -12.16 1.51
N ILE A 18 -1.05 -11.04 0.99
CA ILE A 18 -2.09 -10.24 1.65
C ILE A 18 -3.38 -11.06 1.76
N ASP A 19 -3.80 -11.72 0.68
CA ASP A 19 -5.00 -12.55 0.64
C ASP A 19 -4.97 -13.70 1.66
N ALA A 20 -3.79 -14.25 1.92
CA ALA A 20 -3.60 -15.30 2.93
C ALA A 20 -3.78 -14.77 4.37
N GLN A 21 -3.64 -13.46 4.60
CA GLN A 21 -3.79 -12.83 5.92
C GLN A 21 -5.15 -12.16 6.12
N VAL A 22 -5.87 -11.83 5.05
CA VAL A 22 -7.21 -11.24 5.13
C VAL A 22 -8.24 -12.32 5.45
N THR A 23 -8.82 -12.23 6.66
CA THR A 23 -9.91 -13.11 7.11
C THR A 23 -11.28 -12.63 6.66
N ASP A 24 -11.49 -11.32 6.56
CA ASP A 24 -12.72 -10.68 6.07
C ASP A 24 -12.38 -9.78 4.87
N PRO A 25 -12.72 -10.19 3.64
CA PRO A 25 -12.42 -9.42 2.42
C PRO A 25 -13.17 -8.08 2.32
N LEU A 26 -14.35 -7.94 2.93
CA LEU A 26 -15.13 -6.70 2.92
C LEU A 26 -14.57 -5.66 3.92
N HIS A 27 -13.89 -6.14 4.96
CA HIS A 27 -13.28 -5.30 6.00
C HIS A 27 -11.81 -5.73 6.27
N PRO A 28 -10.91 -5.57 5.29
CA PRO A 28 -9.54 -6.05 5.40
C PRO A 28 -8.76 -5.31 6.50
N GLU A 29 -8.09 -6.06 7.37
CA GLU A 29 -7.15 -5.49 8.33
C GLU A 29 -5.80 -5.10 7.68
N MET A 30 -5.53 -5.67 6.50
CA MET A 30 -4.32 -5.48 5.71
C MET A 30 -4.70 -5.17 4.27
N VAL A 31 -4.14 -4.09 3.74
CA VAL A 31 -4.38 -3.65 2.35
C VAL A 31 -3.08 -3.55 1.58
N MET A 32 -3.14 -3.78 0.27
CA MET A 32 -2.05 -3.44 -0.62
C MET A 32 -2.12 -1.94 -0.93
N VAL A 33 -0.98 -1.26 -0.87
CA VAL A 33 -0.87 0.12 -1.34
C VAL A 33 0.19 0.21 -2.42
N GLU A 34 -0.12 1.03 -3.42
CA GLU A 34 0.84 1.50 -4.40
C GLU A 34 1.25 2.92 -4.02
N LEU A 35 2.54 3.14 -3.91
CA LEU A 35 3.15 4.38 -3.46
C LEU A 35 3.96 4.96 -4.61
N GLN A 36 3.75 6.24 -4.89
CA GLN A 36 4.64 7.02 -5.73
C GLN A 36 5.54 7.86 -4.82
N ILE A 37 6.84 7.63 -4.90
CA ILE A 37 7.84 8.27 -4.06
C ILE A 37 8.68 9.20 -4.93
N GLU A 38 8.86 10.44 -4.47
CA GLU A 38 9.74 11.43 -5.09
C GLU A 38 11.05 11.54 -4.33
N GLN A 39 12.17 11.43 -5.04
CA GLN A 39 13.51 11.69 -4.54
C GLN A 39 13.95 13.12 -4.94
N TYR A 40 14.44 13.89 -3.97
CA TYR A 40 14.79 15.31 -4.12
C TYR A 40 13.62 16.21 -4.57
N PRO A 41 12.50 16.23 -3.82
CA PRO A 41 11.39 17.11 -4.16
C PRO A 41 11.79 18.58 -4.10
N GLY A 42 11.28 19.35 -5.06
CA GLY A 42 11.57 20.79 -5.18
C GLY A 42 12.82 21.14 -6.00
N VAL A 43 13.49 20.15 -6.60
CA VAL A 43 14.45 20.40 -7.70
C VAL A 43 13.69 20.91 -8.92
N ARG A 44 14.25 21.89 -9.62
CA ARG A 44 13.60 22.66 -10.70
C ARG A 44 13.03 21.81 -11.84
N GLU A 45 13.55 20.60 -12.04
CA GLU A 45 13.12 19.67 -13.08
C GLU A 45 12.07 18.65 -12.60
N GLY A 46 11.64 18.73 -11.34
CA GLY A 46 10.91 17.66 -10.65
C GLY A 46 11.90 16.61 -10.15
N GLY A 47 11.71 16.10 -8.93
CA GLY A 47 12.53 15.01 -8.42
C GLY A 47 12.33 13.71 -9.21
N ASP A 48 13.17 12.71 -8.97
CA ASP A 48 12.99 11.39 -9.56
C ASP A 48 11.79 10.68 -8.91
N LEU A 49 10.84 10.22 -9.72
CA LEU A 49 9.67 9.48 -9.26
C LEU A 49 9.84 7.98 -9.49
N PHE A 50 9.49 7.18 -8.48
CA PHE A 50 9.41 5.72 -8.61
C PHE A 50 8.24 5.14 -7.83
N GLU A 51 7.81 3.96 -8.25
CA GLU A 51 6.64 3.26 -7.71
C GLU A 51 7.05 2.08 -6.84
N VAL A 52 6.33 1.91 -5.73
CA VAL A 52 6.55 0.82 -4.77
C VAL A 52 5.22 0.25 -4.33
N PHE A 53 5.12 -1.08 -4.30
CA PHE A 53 4.01 -1.77 -3.67
C PHE A 53 4.38 -2.21 -2.26
N ALA A 54 3.50 -1.96 -1.30
CA ALA A 54 3.72 -2.34 0.09
C ALA A 54 2.43 -2.90 0.72
N PRO A 55 2.53 -3.91 1.59
CA PRO A 55 1.42 -4.29 2.44
C PRO A 55 1.33 -3.35 3.64
N VAL A 56 0.12 -2.95 4.01
CA VAL A 56 -0.10 -2.06 5.14
C VAL A 56 -1.21 -2.58 6.03
N ILE A 57 -0.87 -2.80 7.30
CA ILE A 57 -1.83 -3.05 8.36
C ILE A 57 -2.30 -1.69 8.88
N CYS A 58 -3.55 -1.31 8.62
CA CYS A 58 -4.04 -0.02 9.11
C CYS A 58 -5.54 0.01 9.42
N LYS A 59 -5.86 0.67 10.54
CA LYS A 59 -7.22 1.12 10.83
C LYS A 59 -7.59 2.30 9.92
N PRO A 60 -8.86 2.47 9.53
CA PRO A 60 -9.31 3.58 8.70
C PRO A 60 -8.85 4.95 9.25
N GLY A 61 -8.41 5.85 8.37
CA GLY A 61 -8.08 7.25 8.70
C GLY A 61 -6.62 7.55 9.09
N LEU A 62 -5.76 6.55 9.31
CA LEU A 62 -4.35 6.76 9.68
C LEU A 62 -3.34 6.37 8.58
N LEU A 63 -3.82 6.08 7.38
CA LEU A 63 -2.99 5.48 6.33
C LEU A 63 -1.91 6.45 5.83
N ARG A 64 -2.28 7.64 5.37
CA ARG A 64 -1.33 8.62 4.81
C ARG A 64 -0.17 8.99 5.77
N PRO A 65 -0.39 9.39 7.04
CA PRO A 65 0.72 9.71 7.94
C PRO A 65 1.68 8.53 8.19
N ARG A 66 1.16 7.30 8.18
CA ARG A 66 1.99 6.09 8.32
C ARG A 66 2.84 5.84 7.09
N LEU A 67 2.28 6.04 5.90
CA LEU A 67 3.01 5.92 4.64
C LEU A 67 4.12 6.96 4.56
N GLU A 68 3.83 8.21 4.91
CA GLU A 68 4.83 9.28 4.95
C GLU A 68 5.98 8.95 5.93
N ALA A 69 5.65 8.47 7.13
CA ALA A 69 6.65 8.05 8.12
C ALA A 69 7.48 6.85 7.63
N TRP A 70 6.85 5.88 6.97
CA TRP A 70 7.53 4.71 6.42
C TRP A 70 8.49 5.08 5.27
N VAL A 71 8.08 5.97 4.36
CA VAL A 71 8.95 6.46 3.27
C VAL A 71 10.21 7.11 3.85
N LYS A 72 10.06 7.98 4.86
CA LYS A 72 11.20 8.63 5.54
C LYS A 72 12.12 7.62 6.23
N ALA A 73 11.54 6.62 6.90
CA ALA A 73 12.32 5.59 7.59
C ALA A 73 13.09 4.67 6.64
N THR A 74 12.54 4.41 5.44
CA THR A 74 13.07 3.42 4.50
C THR A 74 14.07 4.04 3.53
N TYR A 75 13.74 5.20 2.96
CA TYR A 75 14.52 5.84 1.90
C TYR A 75 15.29 7.09 2.38
N GLY A 76 14.99 7.58 3.58
CA GLY A 76 15.65 8.73 4.18
C GLY A 76 14.96 10.07 3.90
N ASN A 77 15.59 11.15 4.37
CA ASN A 77 14.98 12.47 4.43
C ASN A 77 14.78 13.13 3.06
N ASP A 78 15.51 12.71 2.04
CA ASP A 78 15.41 13.24 0.68
C ASP A 78 14.25 12.63 -0.13
N HIS A 79 13.50 11.70 0.47
CA HIS A 79 12.38 11.01 -0.18
C HIS A 79 11.03 11.41 0.44
N TRP A 80 10.03 11.61 -0.40
CA TRP A 80 8.71 12.05 0.02
C TRP A 80 7.62 11.23 -0.67
N LEU A 81 6.51 11.03 0.03
CA LEU A 81 5.33 10.42 -0.56
C LEU A 81 4.64 11.44 -1.47
N ALA A 82 4.73 11.25 -2.78
CA ALA A 82 4.10 12.11 -3.77
C ALA A 82 2.61 11.75 -3.93
N ASN A 83 2.32 10.46 -4.09
CA ASN A 83 0.96 9.96 -4.25
C ASN A 83 0.83 8.54 -3.69
N TRP A 84 -0.39 8.09 -3.42
CA TRP A 84 -0.67 6.71 -3.04
C TRP A 84 -2.11 6.32 -3.36
N ARG A 85 -2.33 5.02 -3.59
CA ARG A 85 -3.67 4.42 -3.67
C ARG A 85 -3.69 3.05 -3.01
N THR A 86 -4.84 2.68 -2.46
CA THR A 86 -5.10 1.28 -2.12
C THR A 86 -5.36 0.49 -3.38
N VAL A 87 -4.83 -0.72 -3.45
CA VAL A 87 -5.11 -1.67 -4.51
C VAL A 87 -5.92 -2.80 -3.88
N PRO A 88 -7.22 -2.95 -4.24
CA PRO A 88 -8.01 -4.05 -3.73
C PRO A 88 -7.45 -5.37 -4.25
N SER A 89 -7.48 -6.42 -3.44
CA SER A 89 -7.14 -7.76 -3.93
C SER A 89 -8.30 -8.38 -4.70
N THR A 90 -8.00 -9.42 -5.48
CA THR A 90 -9.02 -10.19 -6.21
C THR A 90 -10.15 -10.66 -5.28
N ARG A 91 -9.83 -11.15 -4.08
CA ARG A 91 -10.84 -11.62 -3.11
C ARG A 91 -11.75 -10.50 -2.60
N GLN A 92 -11.25 -9.26 -2.54
CA GLN A 92 -12.08 -8.11 -2.16
C GLN A 92 -13.03 -7.73 -3.28
N ILE A 93 -12.53 -7.69 -4.51
CA ILE A 93 -13.35 -7.41 -5.69
C ILE A 93 -14.47 -8.45 -5.81
N ASP A 94 -14.15 -9.74 -5.64
CA ASP A 94 -15.15 -10.81 -5.68
C ASP A 94 -16.19 -10.66 -4.57
N ALA A 95 -15.77 -10.34 -3.33
CA ALA A 95 -16.69 -10.15 -2.22
C ALA A 95 -17.57 -8.90 -2.36
N GLU A 96 -17.05 -7.81 -2.94
CA GLU A 96 -17.81 -6.61 -3.25
C GLU A 96 -18.85 -6.89 -4.35
N ASN A 97 -18.47 -7.62 -5.40
CA ASN A 97 -19.40 -8.01 -6.47
C ASN A 97 -20.52 -8.93 -5.96
N ASP A 98 -20.19 -9.94 -5.16
CA ASP A 98 -21.19 -10.84 -4.56
C ASP A 98 -22.19 -10.07 -3.67
N TYR A 99 -21.71 -9.04 -2.97
CA TYR A 99 -22.55 -8.17 -2.15
C TYR A 99 -23.45 -7.25 -2.99
N GLU A 100 -22.96 -6.75 -4.12
CA GLU A 100 -23.76 -5.94 -5.07
C GLU A 100 -24.85 -6.77 -5.77
N ASP A 101 -24.60 -8.06 -6.04
CA ASP A 101 -25.56 -8.98 -6.67
C ASP A 101 -26.68 -9.45 -5.70
N GLU A 102 -26.54 -9.25 -4.39
CA GLU A 102 -27.55 -9.60 -3.38
C GLU A 102 -28.70 -8.57 -3.23
N PHE A 103 -28.64 -7.43 -3.91
CA PHE A 103 -29.61 -6.32 -3.80
C PHE A 103 -30.25 -5.90 -5.14
#